data_AF-A0A9E5B1T0-F1
#
_entry.id   AF-A0A9E5B1T0-F1
#
_cell.length_a   1.000
_cell.length_b   1.000
_cell.length_c   1.000
_cell.angle_alpha   90.00
_cell.angle_beta   90.00
_cell.angle_gamma   90.00
#
_symmetry.space_group_name_H-M   'P 1'
#
loop_
_entity.id
_entity.type
_entity.pdbx_description
1 polymer ?
#
loop_
_entity_poly.entity_id
_entity_poly.type
_entity_poly.pdbx_seq_one_letter_code
_entity_poly.pdbx_strand_id
1 'polypeptide(L)'
;MALLPGYIHTPLQGIDSIVGKISKPDGLRFFYEIGAIPVPGRPLTGGSFSNYAKSVPVADRLWLKEQQVGGQDFHLALTKRDILIVSLPASGINISVSVKTPEEMAEALLTILSFRAGK
;
A
#
# COMPACT_ATOMS: atom_id res chain seq x y z
N MET A 1 10.12 6.45 11.87
CA MET A 1 8.76 6.11 11.40
C MET A 1 7.79 6.37 12.54
N ALA A 2 6.71 7.13 12.31
CA ALA A 2 5.68 7.37 13.32
C ALA A 2 4.44 6.57 12.93
N LEU A 3 4.02 5.64 13.79
CA LEU A 3 2.79 4.86 13.61
C LEU A 3 1.71 5.40 14.54
N LEU A 4 0.45 5.12 14.21
CA LEU A 4 -0.64 5.33 15.16
C LEU A 4 -0.39 4.49 16.44
N PRO A 5 -0.85 4.95 17.62
CA PRO A 5 -0.65 4.22 18.87
C PRO A 5 -1.12 2.75 18.79
N GLY A 6 -0.32 1.84 19.34
CA GLY A 6 -0.62 0.40 19.37
C GLY A 6 -0.26 -0.37 18.09
N TYR A 7 0.09 0.31 17.00
CA TYR A 7 0.63 -0.36 15.82
C TYR A 7 2.12 -0.67 15.98
N ILE A 8 2.47 -1.89 15.58
CA ILE A 8 3.83 -2.39 15.57
C ILE A 8 4.22 -2.67 14.14
N HIS A 9 5.41 -2.21 13.77
CA HIS A 9 6.05 -2.57 12.51
C HIS A 9 6.88 -3.82 12.69
N THR A 10 6.71 -4.75 11.75
CA THR A 10 7.48 -5.98 11.65
C THR A 10 8.08 -6.01 10.24
N PRO A 11 9.40 -5.81 10.09
CA PRO A 11 10.05 -6.05 8.80
C PRO A 11 9.89 -7.54 8.44
N LEU A 12 9.65 -7.82 7.16
CA LEU A 12 9.58 -9.17 6.62
C LEU A 12 10.75 -9.36 5.64
N GLN A 13 11.05 -10.61 5.31
CA GLN A 13 12.10 -10.93 4.34
C GLN A 13 11.50 -11.03 2.93
N GLY A 14 11.88 -10.10 2.05
CA GLY A 14 11.62 -10.17 0.61
C GLY A 14 12.83 -10.77 -0.12
N ILE A 15 12.63 -11.23 -1.36
CA ILE A 15 13.72 -11.73 -2.21
C ILE A 15 14.44 -10.55 -2.85
N ASP A 16 13.66 -9.63 -3.43
CA ASP A 16 14.12 -8.54 -4.29
C ASP A 16 13.42 -7.19 -3.98
N SER A 17 12.50 -7.16 -3.01
CA SER A 17 11.80 -5.98 -2.53
C SER A 17 11.85 -5.85 -1.00
N ILE A 18 11.62 -4.63 -0.49
CA ILE A 18 11.50 -4.41 0.96
C ILE A 18 10.04 -4.65 1.33
N VAL A 19 9.79 -5.67 2.13
CA VAL A 19 8.44 -6.02 2.58
C VAL A 19 8.30 -5.88 4.09
N GLY A 20 7.08 -5.67 4.55
CA GLY A 20 6.80 -5.67 5.97
C GLY A 20 5.33 -5.69 6.30
N LYS A 21 5.07 -5.75 7.60
CA LYS A 21 3.73 -5.74 8.18
C LYS A 21 3.63 -4.62 9.20
N ILE A 22 2.47 -3.97 9.25
CA ILE A 22 2.09 -3.07 10.33
C ILE A 22 0.81 -3.65 10.94
N SER A 23 0.79 -3.90 12.24
CA SER A 23 -0.38 -4.53 12.87
C SER A 23 -0.53 -4.14 14.34
N LYS A 24 -1.77 -4.16 14.82
CA LYS A 24 -2.13 -4.13 16.25
C LYS A 24 -2.88 -5.43 16.63
N PRO A 25 -2.82 -5.91 17.88
CA PRO A 25 -3.41 -7.20 18.28
C PRO A 25 -4.88 -7.39 17.86
N ASP A 26 -5.70 -6.34 18.03
CA ASP A 26 -7.14 -6.34 17.75
C ASP A 26 -7.53 -5.30 16.69
N GLY A 27 -6.78 -5.21 15.61
CA GLY A 27 -7.28 -4.49 14.45
C GLY A 27 -6.46 -4.70 13.21
N LEU A 28 -6.31 -3.63 12.43
CA LEU A 28 -5.89 -3.78 11.05
C LEU A 28 -4.50 -4.36 10.92
N ARG A 29 -4.34 -5.14 9.85
CA ARG A 29 -3.06 -5.74 9.45
C ARG A 29 -2.76 -5.26 8.05
N PHE A 30 -1.77 -4.39 7.96
CA PHE A 30 -1.27 -3.86 6.70
C PHE A 30 -0.09 -4.69 6.26
N PHE A 31 -0.07 -5.04 4.98
CA PHE A 31 1.11 -5.56 4.31
C PHE A 31 1.60 -4.50 3.34
N TYR A 32 2.89 -4.22 3.36
CA TYR A 32 3.48 -3.30 2.41
C TYR A 32 4.66 -3.95 1.67
N GLU A 33 4.89 -3.46 0.47
CA GLU A 33 6.02 -3.79 -0.38
C GLU A 33 6.58 -2.50 -0.98
N ILE A 34 7.90 -2.35 -0.95
CA ILE A 34 8.63 -1.25 -1.57
C ILE A 34 9.53 -1.86 -2.65
N GLY A 35 9.16 -1.62 -3.89
CA GLY A 35 9.91 -2.05 -5.06
C GLY A 35 10.76 -0.94 -5.65
N ALA A 36 11.75 -1.32 -6.47
CA ALA A 36 12.56 -0.38 -7.22
C ALA A 36 11.70 0.34 -8.27
N ILE A 37 11.78 1.68 -8.34
CA ILE A 37 11.01 2.45 -9.33
C ILE A 37 11.58 2.15 -10.73
N PRO A 38 10.76 1.65 -11.67
CA PRO A 38 11.21 1.36 -13.02
C PRO A 38 11.77 2.60 -13.71
N VAL A 39 12.94 2.45 -14.33
CA VAL A 39 13.53 3.49 -15.18
C VAL A 39 13.00 3.30 -16.61
N PRO A 40 12.44 4.34 -17.27
CA PRO A 40 11.97 4.24 -18.65
C PRO A 40 13.04 3.67 -19.59
N GLY A 41 12.65 2.72 -20.44
CA GLY A 41 13.54 2.06 -21.39
C GLY A 41 14.45 0.97 -20.82
N ARG A 42 14.39 0.70 -19.50
CA ARG A 42 15.06 -0.46 -18.90
C ARG A 42 14.09 -1.65 -18.77
N PRO A 43 14.58 -2.89 -18.91
CA PRO A 43 13.78 -4.07 -18.58
C PRO A 43 13.31 -4.01 -17.12
N LEU A 44 12.09 -4.48 -16.87
CA LEU A 44 11.63 -4.73 -15.50
C LEU A 44 12.36 -5.97 -14.96
N THR A 45 12.93 -5.86 -13.77
CA THR A 45 13.53 -6.98 -13.04
C THR A 45 12.63 -7.39 -11.88
N GLY A 46 12.91 -8.55 -11.28
CA GLY A 46 12.38 -8.88 -9.97
C GLY A 46 12.55 -7.72 -8.99
N GLY A 47 11.53 -7.48 -8.16
CA GLY A 47 11.50 -6.40 -7.17
C GLY A 47 11.16 -5.01 -7.74
N SER A 48 10.90 -4.88 -9.04
CA SER A 48 10.44 -3.62 -9.63
C SER A 48 9.03 -3.29 -9.16
N PHE A 49 8.81 -2.03 -8.78
CA PHE A 49 7.48 -1.55 -8.45
C PHE A 49 6.54 -1.74 -9.65
N SER A 50 5.39 -2.34 -9.35
CA SER A 50 4.22 -2.31 -10.22
C SER A 50 3.03 -1.79 -9.43
N ASN A 51 2.14 -1.08 -10.12
CA ASN A 51 1.04 -0.38 -9.48
C ASN A 51 -0.11 -1.35 -9.19
N TYR A 52 -0.07 -2.00 -8.03
CA TYR A 52 -1.05 -3.03 -7.65
C TYR A 52 -2.49 -2.51 -7.64
N ALA A 53 -2.73 -1.26 -7.26
CA ALA A 53 -4.07 -0.66 -7.28
C ALA A 53 -4.65 -0.62 -8.71
N LYS A 54 -3.84 -0.29 -9.72
CA LYS A 54 -4.27 -0.31 -11.13
C LYS A 54 -4.33 -1.73 -11.73
N SER A 55 -3.52 -2.65 -11.23
CA SER A 55 -3.48 -4.04 -11.70
C SER A 55 -4.68 -4.89 -11.24
N VAL A 56 -5.51 -4.41 -10.30
CA VAL A 56 -6.74 -5.11 -9.90
C VAL A 56 -7.68 -5.24 -11.11
N PRO A 57 -8.11 -6.46 -11.48
CA PRO A 57 -9.07 -6.66 -12.57
C PRO A 57 -10.35 -5.86 -12.34
N VAL A 58 -10.93 -5.28 -13.40
CA VAL A 58 -12.17 -4.49 -13.31
C VAL A 58 -13.31 -5.32 -12.69
N ALA A 59 -13.37 -6.62 -13.00
CA ALA A 59 -14.38 -7.53 -12.46
C ALA A 59 -14.28 -7.73 -10.94
N ASP A 60 -13.11 -7.55 -10.34
CA ASP A 60 -12.85 -7.76 -8.92
C ASP A 60 -12.86 -6.47 -8.10
N ARG A 61 -12.99 -5.32 -8.77
CA ARG A 61 -12.92 -3.99 -8.18
C ARG A 61 -14.31 -3.48 -7.82
N LEU A 62 -14.44 -2.88 -6.62
CA LEU A 62 -15.59 -2.03 -6.28
C LEU A 62 -15.40 -0.63 -6.83
N TRP A 63 -14.21 -0.04 -6.62
CA TRP A 63 -13.84 1.25 -7.20
C TRP A 63 -12.32 1.42 -7.33
N LEU A 64 -11.91 2.33 -8.21
CA LEU A 64 -10.56 2.86 -8.33
C LEU A 64 -10.63 4.38 -8.18
N LYS A 65 -9.75 4.94 -7.36
CA LYS A 65 -9.55 6.38 -7.25
C LYS A 65 -8.09 6.71 -7.51
N GLU A 66 -7.89 7.70 -8.35
CA GLU A 66 -6.59 8.30 -8.62
C GLU A 66 -6.65 9.75 -8.17
N GLN A 67 -5.63 10.19 -7.43
CA GLN A 67 -5.58 11.55 -6.91
C GLN A 67 -4.13 11.96 -6.66
N GLN A 68 -3.81 13.19 -7.00
CA GLN A 68 -2.57 13.83 -6.58
C GLN A 68 -2.82 14.65 -5.31
N VAL A 69 -1.98 14.48 -4.31
CA VAL A 69 -2.00 15.24 -3.04
C VAL A 69 -0.58 15.70 -2.73
N GLY A 70 -0.36 17.01 -2.63
CA GLY A 70 0.97 17.56 -2.33
C GLY A 70 2.05 17.18 -3.35
N GLY A 71 1.69 17.01 -4.62
CA GLY A 71 2.61 16.57 -5.69
C GLY A 71 2.95 15.07 -5.67
N GLN A 72 2.33 14.29 -4.79
CA GLN A 72 2.45 12.84 -4.75
C GLN A 72 1.20 12.19 -5.32
N ASP A 73 1.40 11.23 -6.22
CA ASP A 73 0.31 10.46 -6.81
C ASP A 73 -0.10 9.31 -5.89
N PHE A 74 -1.40 9.19 -5.69
CA PHE A 74 -2.03 8.10 -4.95
C PHE A 74 -3.00 7.36 -5.87
N HIS A 75 -2.87 6.04 -5.88
CA HIS A 75 -3.83 5.16 -6.53
C HIS A 75 -4.42 4.21 -5.50
N LEU A 76 -5.74 4.26 -5.33
CA LEU A 76 -6.47 3.48 -4.34
C LEU A 76 -7.49 2.60 -5.05
N ALA A 77 -7.47 1.31 -4.78
CA ALA A 77 -8.49 0.38 -5.25
C ALA A 77 -9.09 -0.37 -4.06
N LEU A 78 -10.42 -0.39 -3.98
CA LEU A 78 -11.13 -1.31 -3.09
C LEU A 78 -11.64 -2.48 -3.91
N THR A 79 -11.34 -3.69 -3.45
CA THR A 79 -11.80 -4.93 -4.08
C THR A 79 -13.16 -5.38 -3.53
N LYS A 80 -13.85 -6.27 -4.24
CA LYS A 80 -15.08 -6.93 -3.77
C LYS A 80 -14.87 -7.86 -2.56
N ARG A 81 -13.63 -8.09 -2.16
CA ARG A 81 -13.24 -8.90 -0.98
C ARG A 81 -12.80 -8.02 0.19
N ASP A 82 -13.21 -6.75 0.21
CA ASP A 82 -12.90 -5.81 1.27
C ASP A 82 -11.40 -5.59 1.48
N ILE A 83 -10.60 -5.69 0.41
CA ILE A 83 -9.17 -5.36 0.45
C ILE A 83 -8.99 -3.98 -0.17
N LEU A 84 -8.50 -3.03 0.62
CA LEU A 84 -7.99 -1.75 0.15
C LEU A 84 -6.53 -1.93 -0.27
N ILE A 85 -6.23 -1.59 -1.52
CA ILE A 85 -4.88 -1.55 -2.08
C ILE A 85 -4.54 -0.09 -2.38
N VAL A 86 -3.39 0.37 -1.87
CA VAL A 86 -2.88 1.72 -2.11
C VAL A 86 -1.49 1.63 -2.73
N SER A 87 -1.32 2.27 -3.88
CA SER A 87 -0.04 2.36 -4.58
C SER A 87 0.43 3.81 -4.64
N LEU A 88 1.69 4.06 -4.28
CA LEU A 88 2.36 5.35 -4.29
C LEU A 88 3.55 5.28 -5.28
N PRO A 89 3.32 5.56 -6.58
CA PRO A 89 4.30 5.27 -7.63
C PRO A 89 5.65 5.96 -7.45
N ALA A 90 5.62 7.24 -7.05
CA ALA A 90 6.84 8.04 -6.84
C ALA A 90 7.73 7.50 -5.70
N SER A 91 7.19 6.63 -4.85
CA SER A 91 7.93 6.00 -3.75
C SER A 91 8.14 4.50 -3.96
N GLY A 92 7.57 3.92 -5.03
CA GLY A 92 7.62 2.48 -5.28
C GLY A 92 6.87 1.63 -4.24
N ILE A 93 5.90 2.22 -3.52
CA ILE A 93 5.23 1.56 -2.38
C ILE A 93 3.87 1.00 -2.82
N ASN A 94 3.59 -0.23 -2.45
CA ASN A 94 2.25 -0.82 -2.40
C ASN A 94 1.89 -1.17 -0.95
N ILE A 95 0.65 -0.90 -0.57
CA ILE A 95 0.08 -1.27 0.72
C ILE A 95 -1.24 -1.99 0.49
N SER A 96 -1.50 -3.04 1.25
CA SER A 96 -2.79 -3.74 1.26
C SER A 96 -3.29 -3.98 2.68
N VAL A 97 -4.60 -3.89 2.87
CA VAL A 97 -5.26 -4.09 4.17
C VAL A 97 -6.70 -4.53 3.95
N SER A 98 -7.20 -5.45 4.79
CA SER A 98 -8.61 -5.82 4.82
C SER A 98 -9.40 -4.79 5.63
N VAL A 99 -10.47 -4.22 5.06
CA VAL A 99 -11.32 -3.18 5.63
C VAL A 99 -12.80 -3.49 5.39
N LYS A 100 -13.50 -3.92 6.44
CA LYS A 100 -14.90 -4.38 6.40
C LYS A 100 -15.90 -3.32 6.84
N THR A 101 -15.45 -2.30 7.57
CA THR A 101 -16.32 -1.25 8.10
C THR A 101 -15.81 0.14 7.71
N PRO A 102 -16.67 1.17 7.74
CA PRO A 102 -16.24 2.56 7.53
C PRO A 102 -15.18 3.03 8.55
N GLU A 103 -15.26 2.54 9.79
CA GLU A 103 -14.27 2.83 10.84
C GLU A 103 -12.90 2.23 10.50
N GLU A 104 -12.87 0.97 10.06
CA GLU A 104 -11.67 0.32 9.57
C GLU A 104 -11.09 1.04 8.34
N MET A 105 -11.94 1.51 7.42
CA MET A 105 -11.49 2.33 6.29
C MET A 105 -10.83 3.63 6.74
N ALA A 106 -11.44 4.35 7.69
CA ALA A 106 -10.87 5.59 8.22
C ALA A 106 -9.53 5.34 8.93
N GLU A 107 -9.46 4.31 9.76
CA GLU A 107 -8.22 3.90 10.44
C GLU A 107 -7.13 3.47 9.44
N ALA A 108 -7.51 2.75 8.37
CA ALA A 108 -6.61 2.37 7.30
C ALA A 108 -5.97 3.59 6.63
N LEU A 109 -6.80 4.55 6.23
CA LEU A 109 -6.33 5.77 5.57
C LEU A 109 -5.44 6.61 6.48
N LEU A 110 -5.81 6.78 7.75
CA LEU A 110 -4.98 7.50 8.73
C LEU A 110 -3.62 6.82 8.94
N THR A 111 -3.60 5.49 9.03
CA THR A 111 -2.35 4.73 9.17
C THR A 111 -1.47 4.89 7.94
N ILE A 112 -2.04 4.76 6.74
CA ILE A 112 -1.32 4.91 5.46
C ILE A 112 -0.78 6.33 5.30
N LEU A 113 -1.54 7.36 5.64
CA LEU A 113 -1.10 8.75 5.58
C LEU A 113 -0.01 9.07 6.62
N SER A 114 -0.01 8.38 7.76
CA SER A 114 1.06 8.49 8.77
C SER A 114 2.33 7.73 8.37
N PHE A 115 2.21 6.78 7.43
CA PHE A 115 3.32 5.94 7.00
C PHE A 115 4.34 6.76 6.21
N ARG A 116 5.40 7.17 6.91
CA ARG A 116 6.63 7.67 6.30
C ARG A 116 7.59 6.51 6.14
N ALA A 117 7.66 5.93 4.94
CA ALA A 117 8.79 5.09 4.58
C ALA A 117 10.06 5.94 4.79
N GLY A 118 10.91 5.52 5.71
CA GLY A 118 12.17 6.22 5.97
C GLY A 118 12.97 6.27 4.67
N LYS A 119 13.36 7.48 4.25
CA LYS A 119 14.59 7.63 3.49
C LYS A 119 15.75 7.51 4.45
#